data_AF-B6WAM2-F1
#
_entry.id   AF-B6WAM2-F1
#
_cell.length_a   1.000
_cell.length_b   1.000
_cell.length_c   1.000
_cell.angle_alpha   90.00
_cell.angle_beta   90.00
_cell.angle_gamma   90.00
#
_symmetry.space_group_name_H-M   'P 1'
#
loop_
_entity.id
_entity.type
_entity.pdbx_description
1 polymer ?
#
loop_
_entity_poly.entity_id
_entity_poly.type
_entity_poly.pdbx_seq_one_letter_code
_entity_poly.pdbx_strand_id
1 'polypeptide(L)' 'MNIGSKDCVLSFEVFPPRKNLPIESIYNTIDRLIDLKPESISVTYGAAGNDTSKRTFELAGQIKNMV' A
#
# COMPACT_ATOMS: atom_id res chain seq x y z
N MET A 1 6.09 16.32 17.57
CA MET A 1 6.98 15.36 16.87
C MET A 1 6.71 15.54 15.39
N ASN A 2 7.67 16.01 14.59
CA ASN A 2 7.48 16.18 13.14
C ASN A 2 7.67 14.81 12.47
N ILE A 3 6.58 14.22 12.01
CA ILE A 3 6.61 12.95 11.27
C ILE A 3 6.88 13.33 9.80
N GLY A 4 7.99 12.85 9.21
CA GLY A 4 8.37 13.15 7.82
C GLY A 4 9.50 14.20 7.62
N SER A 5 10.15 14.68 8.69
CA SER A 5 11.42 15.43 8.55
C SER A 5 12.61 14.49 8.37
N LYS A 6 13.74 14.98 7.85
CA LYS A 6 14.96 14.22 7.49
C LYS A 6 15.48 13.22 8.56
N ASP A 7 15.10 13.41 9.83
CA ASP A 7 15.48 12.58 10.98
C ASP A 7 14.43 11.52 11.40
N CYS A 8 13.24 11.48 10.77
CA CYS A 8 12.17 10.51 11.05
C CYS A 8 11.40 10.14 9.78
N VAL A 9 11.70 8.95 9.26
CA VAL A 9 11.08 8.38 8.06
C VAL A 9 9.74 7.73 8.42
N LEU A 10 8.71 8.03 7.65
CA LEU A 10 7.40 7.38 7.72
C LEU A 10 7.26 6.40 6.56
N SER A 11 6.83 5.18 6.84
CA SER A 11 6.46 4.19 5.82
C SER A 11 5.23 3.40 6.27
N PHE A 12 4.52 2.82 5.30
CA PHE A 12 3.36 1.98 5.55
C PHE A 12 3.53 0.61 4.91
N GLU A 13 2.92 -0.40 5.50
CA GLU A 13 2.75 -1.72 4.89
C GLU A 13 1.27 -2.01 4.71
N VAL A 14 0.89 -2.44 3.51
CA VAL A 14 -0.50 -2.76 3.16
C VAL A 14 -0.62 -4.18 2.62
N PHE A 15 -1.78 -4.77 2.92
CA PHE A 15 -2.13 -6.12 2.48
C PHE A 15 -3.16 -6.02 1.36
N PRO A 16 -3.04 -6.82 0.28
CA PRO A 16 -4.07 -6.88 -0.74
C PRO A 16 -5.42 -7.28 -0.12
N PRO A 17 -6.55 -6.67 -0.55
CA PRO A 17 -7.86 -7.06 -0.07
C PRO A 17 -8.15 -8.54 -0.33
N ARG A 18 -8.86 -9.18 0.60
CA ARG A 18 -9.38 -10.53 0.42
C ARG A 18 -10.23 -10.59 -0.87
N LYS A 19 -10.29 -11.76 -1.51
CA LYS A 19 -10.96 -11.96 -2.81
C LYS A 19 -12.39 -11.42 -2.87
N ASN A 20 -13.13 -11.57 -1.78
CA ASN A 20 -14.52 -11.16 -1.63
C ASN A 20 -14.72 -9.66 -1.38
N LEU A 21 -13.63 -8.89 -1.29
CA LEU A 21 -13.68 -7.44 -1.11
C LEU A 21 -13.27 -6.73 -2.42
N PRO A 22 -13.91 -5.60 -2.75
CA PRO A 22 -13.53 -4.76 -3.86
C PRO A 22 -12.12 -4.22 -3.68
N ILE A 23 -11.34 -4.17 -4.76
CA ILE A 23 -9.98 -3.63 -4.72
C ILE A 23 -9.99 -2.10 -4.51
N GLU A 24 -11.08 -1.42 -4.86
CA GLU A 24 -11.22 0.03 -4.61
C GLU A 24 -11.14 0.39 -3.12
N SER A 25 -11.50 -0.53 -2.22
CA SER A 25 -11.44 -0.29 -0.78
C SER A 25 -10.04 0.06 -0.28
N ILE A 26 -8.99 -0.57 -0.85
CA ILE A 26 -7.62 -0.27 -0.46
C ILE A 26 -7.12 1.01 -1.12
N TYR A 27 -7.53 1.32 -2.35
CA TYR A 27 -7.15 2.57 -3.03
C TYR A 27 -7.63 3.80 -2.26
N ASN A 28 -8.88 3.81 -1.78
CA ASN A 28 -9.39 4.89 -0.94
C ASN A 28 -8.61 5.06 0.37
N THR A 29 -8.06 3.96 0.91
CA THR A 29 -7.21 4.01 2.11
C THR A 29 -5.85 4.61 1.78
N ILE A 30 -5.22 4.13 0.70
CA ILE A 30 -3.91 4.61 0.24
C ILE A 30 -3.96 6.12 -0.09
N ASP A 31 -5.01 6.56 -0.78
CA ASP A 31 -5.24 7.96 -1.14
C ASP A 31 -5.21 8.89 0.09
N ARG A 32 -5.68 8.41 1.24
CA ARG A 32 -5.61 9.17 2.51
C ARG A 32 -4.27 9.03 3.22
N LEU A 33 -3.55 7.94 3.01
CA LEU A 33 -2.23 7.71 3.64
C LEU A 33 -1.13 8.53 2.96
N ILE A 34 -1.22 8.77 1.65
CA ILE A 34 -0.24 9.58 0.92
C ILE A 34 -0.21 11.04 1.37
N ASP A 35 -1.30 11.57 1.92
CA ASP A 35 -1.34 12.92 2.53
C ASP A 35 -0.34 13.08 3.69
N LEU A 36 0.04 11.97 4.33
CA LEU A 36 1.05 11.93 5.40
C LEU A 36 2.49 11.94 4.86
N LYS A 37 2.68 11.97 3.53
CA LYS A 37 3.97 11.98 2.84
C LYS A 37 4.92 10.86 3.31
N PRO A 38 4.48 9.59 3.26
CA PRO A 38 5.38 8.48 3.53
C PRO A 38 6.51 8.46 2.49
N GLU A 39 7.69 8.01 2.89
CA GLU A 39 8.81 7.78 1.95
C GLU A 39 8.57 6.53 1.12
N SER A 40 7.91 5.52 1.70
CA SER A 40 7.60 4.28 1.01
C SER A 40 6.31 3.63 1.51
N ILE A 41 5.67 2.87 0.62
CA ILE A 41 4.57 1.97 0.93
C ILE A 41 4.93 0.57 0.41
N SER A 42 5.00 -0.41 1.29
CA SER A 42 5.22 -1.81 0.93
C SER A 42 3.88 -2.53 0.74
N VAL A 43 3.83 -3.46 -0.23
CA VAL A 43 2.67 -4.33 -0.45
C VAL A 43 3.06 -5.76 -0.14
N THR A 44 2.39 -6.38 0.84
CA THR A 44 2.72 -7.74 1.25
C THR A 44 2.37 -8.76 0.17
N TYR A 45 3.28 -9.70 -0.06
CA TYR A 45 3.04 -10.87 -0.90
C TYR A 45 2.64 -12.06 -0.02
N GLY A 46 1.40 -12.53 -0.19
CA GLY A 46 0.88 -13.63 0.63
C GLY A 46 1.69 -14.92 0.46
N ALA A 47 1.94 -15.62 1.57
CA ALA A 47 2.55 -16.94 1.55
C ALA A 47 1.71 -17.91 0.70
N ALA A 48 2.37 -18.81 -0.01
CA ALA A 48 1.82 -19.76 -0.98
C ALA A 48 1.40 -19.22 -2.36
N GLY A 49 1.61 -17.93 -2.67
CA GLY A 49 1.56 -17.46 -4.06
C GLY A 49 0.20 -17.62 -4.77
N ASN A 50 -0.89 -17.73 -4.00
CA ASN A 50 -2.24 -17.98 -4.53
C ASN A 50 -2.76 -16.77 -5.32
N ASP A 51 -3.97 -16.81 -5.90
CA ASP A 51 -4.48 -15.72 -6.77
C ASP A 51 -4.42 -14.29 -6.16
N THR A 52 -4.28 -14.16 -4.83
CA THR A 52 -4.02 -12.87 -4.15
C THR A 52 -2.71 -12.23 -4.63
N SER A 53 -1.74 -13.02 -5.08
CA SER A 53 -0.47 -12.57 -5.65
C SER A 53 -0.62 -11.72 -6.90
N LYS A 54 -1.61 -11.99 -7.76
CA LYS A 54 -1.91 -11.11 -8.91
C LYS A 54 -2.37 -9.73 -8.43
N ARG A 55 -3.20 -9.70 -7.39
CA ARG A 55 -3.64 -8.44 -6.76
C ARG A 55 -2.49 -7.70 -6.07
N THR A 56 -1.49 -8.39 -5.53
CA THR A 56 -0.27 -7.75 -5.01
C THR A 56 0.44 -6.94 -6.10
N PHE A 57 0.66 -7.52 -7.29
CA PHE A 57 1.32 -6.81 -8.39
C PHE A 57 0.49 -5.64 -8.92
N GLU A 58 -0.81 -5.84 -9.12
CA GLU A 58 -1.72 -4.78 -9.55
C GLU A 58 -1.74 -3.62 -8.55
N LEU A 59 -1.89 -3.92 -7.26
CA LEU A 59 -1.89 -2.93 -6.19
C LEU A 59 -0.56 -2.17 -6.11
N ALA A 60 0.57 -2.87 -6.14
CA ALA A 60 1.90 -2.23 -6.13
C ALA A 60 2.12 -1.33 -7.35
N GLY A 61 1.66 -1.76 -8.53
CA GLY A 61 1.71 -0.97 -9.75
C GLY A 61 0.89 0.31 -9.67
N GLN A 62 -0.32 0.24 -9.10
CA GLN A 62 -1.15 1.42 -8.88
C GLN A 62 -0.53 2.38 -7.86
N ILE A 63 -0.07 1.88 -6.70
CA ILE A 63 0.58 2.69 -5.66
C ILE A 63 1.78 3.45 -6.20
N LYS A 64 2.61 2.81 -7.04
CA LYS A 64 3.77 3.45 -7.68
C LYS A 64 3.42 4.68 -8.52
N ASN A 65 2.19 4.76 -9.04
CA ASN A 65 1.73 5.92 -9.81
C ASN A 65 1.08 7.00 -8.93
N MET A 66 0.88 6.72 -7.64
CA MET A 66 0.24 7.63 -6.67
C MET A 66 1.26 8.29 -5.73
N VAL A 67 2.34 7.58 -5.38
CA VAL A 67 3.41 8.01 -4.46
C VAL A 67 4.57 8.64 -5.23
#